data_AF-D7BXP2-F1
#
_entry.id   AF-D7BXP2-F1
#
_cell.length_a   1.000
_cell.length_b   1.000
_cell.length_c   1.000
_cell.angle_alpha   90.00
_cell.angle_beta   90.00
_cell.angle_gamma   90.00
#
_symmetry.space_group_name_H-M   'P 1'
#
loop_
_entity.id
_entity.type
_entity.pdbx_description
1 polymer ?
#
loop_
_entity_poly.entity_id
_entity_poly.type
_entity_poly.pdbx_seq_one_letter_code
_entity_poly.pdbx_strand_id
1 'polypeptide(L)'
;MRQLAQQPAPGAAPGAGPGAPGGAPEGVIPWKPPVDNPFLQAAQAQGRPASLGRRLVARLIDSAVLLGAVGAAAYPLWTKASDHFDEKVERAKLTGETVTVYWLDGTTGAYLGVVLGLLLVVGLVYEAFPTAKWGATLGKKVCGVRVLDIEGHDTPSFGAALRRWLVYSVLGLLVIGVLNVLWCLFDRPWRQCWHDKAARTFVAGRG
;
A
#
# COMPACT_ATOMS: atom_id res chain seq x y z
N MET A 1 80.21 30.27 23.13
CA MET A 1 80.06 29.19 24.12
C MET A 1 78.66 29.30 24.71
N ARG A 2 77.74 28.40 24.33
CA ARG A 2 77.27 27.30 25.20
C ARG A 2 76.90 27.77 26.61
N GLN A 3 75.61 27.81 26.93
CA GLN A 3 75.05 26.88 27.92
C GLN A 3 73.52 26.96 27.95
N LEU A 4 72.93 25.79 27.69
CA LEU A 4 71.53 25.46 27.93
C LEU A 4 71.26 25.53 29.43
N ALA A 5 70.30 26.36 29.86
CA ALA A 5 69.75 26.28 31.21
C ALA A 5 68.62 25.25 31.24
N GLN A 6 68.85 24.22 32.04
CA GLN A 6 68.02 23.04 32.26
C GLN A 6 66.61 23.37 32.77
N GLN A 7 65.61 22.68 32.22
CA GLN A 7 64.28 22.53 32.81
C GLN A 7 64.34 21.58 34.03
N PRO A 8 63.68 21.91 35.15
CA PRO A 8 63.55 20.96 36.27
C PRO A 8 62.47 19.90 35.98
N ALA A 9 62.75 18.67 36.41
CA ALA A 9 61.93 17.48 36.25
C ALA A 9 60.60 17.53 37.02
N PRO A 10 59.54 16.83 36.56
CA PRO A 10 58.29 16.72 37.31
C PRO A 10 58.47 15.81 38.53
N GLY A 11 58.12 16.34 39.70
CA GLY A 11 58.15 15.65 40.98
C GLY A 11 57.17 14.49 41.06
N ALA A 12 57.63 13.41 41.70
CA ALA A 12 56.89 12.18 41.96
C ALA A 12 55.63 12.42 42.81
N ALA A 13 54.54 11.77 42.42
CA ALA A 13 53.29 11.73 43.18
C ALA A 13 53.40 10.75 44.37
N PRO A 14 52.87 11.08 45.57
CA PRO A 14 52.91 10.17 46.71
C PRO A 14 51.68 9.27 46.77
N GLY A 15 51.90 8.02 47.18
CA GLY A 15 51.06 7.33 48.17
C GLY A 15 49.83 6.58 47.65
N ALA A 16 49.99 5.28 47.47
CA ALA A 16 48.92 4.29 47.31
C ALA A 16 48.02 4.19 48.55
N GLY A 17 46.69 4.19 48.32
CA GLY A 17 45.66 3.78 49.29
C GLY A 17 45.08 2.40 48.92
N PRO A 18 44.61 1.59 49.89
CA PRO A 18 44.35 0.17 49.68
C PRO A 18 42.93 -0.13 49.16
N GLY A 19 42.88 -0.98 48.11
CA GLY A 19 41.90 -2.06 47.96
C GLY A 19 40.42 -1.73 47.74
N ALA A 20 40.00 -1.65 46.48
CA ALA A 20 38.63 -1.97 46.06
C ALA A 20 38.69 -3.15 45.06
N PRO A 21 37.82 -4.18 45.20
CA PRO A 21 37.99 -5.44 44.47
C PRO A 21 37.48 -5.36 43.03
N GLY A 22 38.28 -5.90 42.11
CA GLY A 22 37.80 -6.50 40.86
C GLY A 22 37.55 -5.54 39.71
N GLY A 23 38.64 -5.19 39.00
CA GLY A 23 38.54 -4.58 37.68
C GLY A 23 37.82 -5.50 36.69
N ALA A 24 36.70 -5.05 36.15
CA ALA A 24 36.28 -5.49 34.83
C ALA A 24 37.26 -4.87 33.81
N PRO A 25 37.72 -5.62 32.80
CA PRO A 25 38.56 -5.05 31.75
C PRO A 25 37.80 -3.87 31.13
N GLU A 26 38.54 -2.82 30.78
CA GLU A 26 38.10 -1.56 30.19
C GLU A 26 37.25 -1.83 28.95
N GLY A 27 35.99 -2.16 29.21
CA GLY A 27 35.08 -2.82 28.31
C GLY A 27 34.27 -1.75 27.64
N VAL A 28 34.41 -1.67 26.33
CA VAL A 28 33.57 -0.88 25.43
C VAL A 28 32.15 -0.87 25.97
N ILE A 29 31.72 0.28 26.50
CA ILE A 29 30.39 0.44 27.07
C ILE A 29 29.42 0.10 25.93
N PRO A 30 28.54 -0.93 26.05
CA PRO A 30 27.61 -1.25 24.98
C PRO A 30 26.76 -0.01 24.72
N TRP A 31 26.85 0.54 23.51
CA TRP A 31 26.07 1.71 23.15
C TRP A 31 24.59 1.41 23.37
N LYS A 32 23.95 2.17 24.26
CA LYS A 32 22.53 2.08 24.54
C LYS A 32 21.83 3.23 23.80
N PRO A 33 20.88 2.94 22.89
CA PRO A 33 20.15 4.00 22.21
C PRO A 33 19.46 4.93 23.22
N PRO A 34 19.43 6.24 22.98
CA PRO A 34 18.61 7.16 23.75
C PRO A 34 17.15 6.70 23.77
N VAL A 35 16.56 6.63 24.96
CA VAL A 35 15.15 6.22 25.16
C VAL A 35 14.18 7.15 24.41
N ASP A 36 14.52 8.44 24.33
CA ASP A 36 13.81 9.45 23.54
C ASP A 36 14.73 9.93 22.42
N ASN A 37 14.67 9.26 21.27
CA ASN A 37 15.42 9.66 20.09
C ASN A 37 14.51 10.45 19.15
N PRO A 38 14.65 11.80 19.08
CA PRO A 38 13.79 12.63 18.22
C PRO A 38 13.93 12.27 16.74
N PHE A 39 15.06 11.71 16.32
CA PHE A 39 15.26 11.23 14.95
C PHE A 39 14.51 9.93 14.68
N LEU A 40 14.39 9.02 15.66
CA LEU A 40 13.54 7.84 15.52
C LEU A 40 12.07 8.21 15.52
N GLN A 41 11.65 9.18 16.34
CA GLN A 41 10.29 9.69 16.34
C GLN A 41 9.96 10.40 15.02
N ALA A 42 10.88 11.21 14.49
CA ALA A 42 10.74 11.82 13.17
C ALA A 42 10.72 10.78 12.04
N ALA A 43 11.55 9.74 12.11
CA ALA A 43 11.54 8.64 11.14
C ALA A 43 10.27 7.77 11.23
N GLN A 44 9.71 7.60 12.43
CA GLN A 44 8.40 6.97 12.62
C GLN A 44 7.26 7.85 12.09
N ALA A 45 7.36 9.17 12.27
CA ALA A 45 6.42 10.15 11.71
C ALA A 45 6.47 10.18 10.17
N GLN A 46 7.64 9.95 9.57
CA GLN A 46 7.80 9.83 8.11
C GLN A 46 7.18 8.54 7.54
N GLY A 47 6.82 7.56 8.39
CA GLY A 47 6.10 6.34 8.00
C GLY A 47 6.95 5.34 7.21
N ARG A 48 7.30 4.21 7.82
CA ARG A 48 8.05 3.16 7.12
C ARG A 48 7.18 2.47 6.06
N PRO A 49 7.72 2.17 4.86
CA PRO A 49 6.96 1.48 3.83
C PRO A 49 6.49 0.11 4.35
N ALA A 50 5.20 -0.18 4.20
CA ALA A 50 4.61 -1.42 4.64
C ALA A 50 5.21 -2.64 3.92
N SER A 51 5.25 -3.79 4.58
CA SER A 51 5.64 -5.05 3.95
C SER A 51 4.70 -5.40 2.79
N LEU A 52 5.25 -5.99 1.73
CA LEU A 52 4.49 -6.35 0.53
C LEU A 52 3.35 -7.32 0.85
N GLY A 53 3.55 -8.24 1.80
CA GLY A 53 2.51 -9.18 2.25
C GLY A 53 1.30 -8.48 2.87
N ARG A 54 1.50 -7.52 3.78
CA ARG A 54 0.39 -6.74 4.37
C ARG A 54 -0.36 -5.93 3.32
N ARG A 55 0.34 -5.41 2.31
CA ARG A 55 -0.28 -4.71 1.16
C ARG A 55 -1.09 -5.66 0.29
N LEU A 56 -0.57 -6.86 0.00
CA LEU A 56 -1.27 -7.85 -0.79
C LEU A 56 -2.54 -8.33 -0.09
N VAL A 57 -2.45 -8.70 1.19
CA VAL A 57 -3.62 -9.15 1.98
C VAL A 57 -4.67 -8.05 2.09
N ALA A 58 -4.26 -6.81 2.39
CA ALA A 58 -5.19 -5.67 2.42
C ALA A 58 -5.93 -5.52 1.09
N ARG A 59 -5.22 -5.75 -0.03
CA ARG A 59 -5.80 -5.68 -1.36
C ARG A 59 -6.72 -6.86 -1.68
N LEU A 60 -6.37 -8.08 -1.30
CA LEU A 60 -7.27 -9.23 -1.46
C LEU A 60 -8.59 -9.00 -0.72
N ILE A 61 -8.52 -8.45 0.51
CA ILE A 61 -9.72 -8.10 1.28
C ILE A 61 -10.53 -7.01 0.58
N ASP A 62 -9.89 -5.89 0.20
CA ASP A 62 -10.59 -4.80 -0.47
C ASP A 62 -11.21 -5.23 -1.81
N SER A 63 -10.51 -6.03 -2.61
CA SER A 63 -11.02 -6.58 -3.87
C SER A 63 -12.17 -7.56 -3.64
N ALA A 64 -12.10 -8.43 -2.64
CA ALA A 64 -13.19 -9.34 -2.31
C ALA A 64 -14.44 -8.58 -1.87
N VAL A 65 -14.30 -7.54 -1.04
CA VAL A 65 -15.42 -6.70 -0.62
C VAL A 65 -16.02 -5.95 -1.81
N LEU A 66 -15.18 -5.36 -2.67
CA LEU A 66 -15.63 -4.62 -3.85
C LEU A 66 -16.36 -5.54 -4.84
N LEU A 67 -15.76 -6.68 -5.19
CA LEU A 67 -16.37 -7.65 -6.11
C LEU A 67 -17.64 -8.26 -5.53
N GLY A 68 -17.67 -8.54 -4.23
CA GLY A 68 -18.87 -9.01 -3.54
C GLY A 68 -20.00 -7.98 -3.58
N ALA A 69 -19.71 -6.71 -3.31
CA ALA A 69 -20.70 -5.63 -3.34
C ALA A 69 -21.22 -5.37 -4.76
N VAL A 70 -20.33 -5.28 -5.74
CA VAL A 70 -20.69 -5.10 -7.15
C VAL A 70 -21.47 -6.31 -7.67
N GLY A 71 -21.03 -7.52 -7.35
CA GLY A 71 -21.71 -8.77 -7.73
C GLY A 71 -23.12 -8.87 -7.12
N ALA A 72 -23.29 -8.55 -5.84
CA ALA A 72 -24.59 -8.54 -5.19
C ALA A 72 -25.54 -7.49 -5.82
N ALA A 73 -25.03 -6.29 -6.12
CA ALA A 73 -25.82 -5.24 -6.76
C ALA A 73 -26.11 -5.52 -8.25
N ALA A 74 -25.24 -6.26 -8.94
CA ALA A 74 -25.43 -6.71 -10.32
C ALA A 74 -26.27 -8.00 -10.44
N TYR A 75 -26.48 -8.74 -9.35
CA TYR A 75 -27.26 -9.98 -9.31
C TYR A 75 -28.63 -9.93 -10.01
N PRO A 76 -29.49 -8.91 -9.79
CA PRO A 76 -30.79 -8.84 -10.47
C PRO A 76 -30.67 -8.55 -11.98
N LEU A 77 -29.56 -7.97 -12.42
CA LEU A 77 -29.29 -7.76 -13.85
C LEU A 77 -28.74 -9.04 -14.49
N TRP A 78 -27.92 -9.79 -13.75
CA TRP A 78 -27.40 -11.08 -14.17
C TRP A 78 -28.52 -12.09 -14.42
N THR A 79 -29.46 -12.22 -13.48
CA THR A 79 -30.62 -13.12 -13.62
C THR A 79 -31.48 -12.78 -14.84
N LYS A 80 -31.83 -11.50 -15.03
CA LYS A 80 -32.58 -11.05 -16.22
C LYS A 80 -31.83 -11.24 -17.53
N ALA A 81 -30.50 -11.11 -17.53
CA ALA A 81 -29.69 -11.36 -18.71
C ALA A 81 -29.71 -12.87 -19.05
N SER A 82 -29.52 -13.74 -18.06
CA SER A 82 -29.59 -15.20 -18.23
C SER A 82 -30.92 -15.68 -18.79
N ASP A 83 -32.04 -15.19 -18.25
CA ASP A 83 -33.39 -15.56 -18.73
C ASP A 83 -33.58 -15.22 -20.22
N HIS A 84 -33.02 -14.09 -20.68
CA HIS A 84 -33.09 -13.67 -22.09
C HIS A 84 -32.21 -14.50 -23.01
N PHE A 85 -31.07 -15.00 -22.51
CA PHE A 85 -30.22 -15.93 -23.26
C PHE A 85 -30.87 -17.31 -23.40
N ASP A 86 -31.49 -17.81 -22.34
CA ASP A 86 -32.20 -19.10 -22.37
C ASP A 86 -33.39 -19.07 -23.34
N GLU A 87 -34.16 -17.98 -23.36
CA GLU A 87 -35.29 -17.81 -24.30
C GLU A 87 -34.83 -17.71 -25.77
N LYS A 88 -33.66 -17.10 -26.03
CA LYS A 88 -33.07 -17.06 -27.38
C LYS A 88 -32.53 -18.43 -27.81
N VAL A 89 -31.90 -19.16 -26.90
CA VAL A 89 -31.35 -20.50 -27.17
C VAL A 89 -32.46 -21.52 -27.41
N GLU A 90 -33.57 -21.44 -26.67
CA GLU A 90 -34.72 -22.33 -26.83
C GLU A 90 -35.48 -22.06 -28.14
N ARG A 91 -35.66 -20.78 -28.52
CA ARG A 91 -36.21 -20.43 -29.85
C ARG A 91 -35.31 -20.90 -31.00
N ALA A 92 -33.99 -20.74 -30.89
CA ALA A 92 -33.06 -21.19 -31.92
C ALA A 92 -33.04 -22.72 -32.08
N LYS A 93 -33.26 -23.48 -31.00
CA LYS A 93 -33.42 -24.94 -31.04
C LYS A 93 -34.71 -25.39 -31.73
N LEU A 94 -35.78 -24.59 -31.65
CA LEU A 94 -37.09 -24.89 -32.24
C LEU A 94 -37.18 -24.55 -33.74
N THR A 95 -36.42 -23.58 -34.24
CA THR A 95 -36.46 -23.14 -35.65
C THR A 95 -35.45 -23.83 -36.56
N GLY A 96 -34.43 -24.51 -36.04
CA GLY A 96 -33.48 -25.29 -36.83
C GLY A 96 -32.54 -24.46 -37.73
N GLU A 97 -32.45 -23.15 -37.51
CA GLU A 97 -31.66 -22.23 -38.33
C GLU A 97 -30.35 -21.83 -37.63
N THR A 98 -29.24 -21.85 -38.37
CA THR A 98 -27.91 -21.47 -37.85
C THR A 98 -27.80 -19.94 -37.73
N VAL A 99 -28.11 -19.41 -36.54
CA VAL A 99 -27.95 -17.99 -36.21
C VAL A 99 -26.54 -17.72 -35.68
N THR A 100 -25.84 -16.74 -36.26
CA THR A 100 -24.57 -16.22 -35.73
C THR A 100 -24.82 -15.35 -34.50
N VAL A 101 -24.67 -15.94 -33.32
CA VAL A 101 -24.77 -15.22 -32.04
C VAL A 101 -23.43 -14.51 -31.77
N TYR A 102 -23.44 -13.17 -31.79
CA TYR A 102 -22.31 -12.38 -31.34
C TYR A 102 -22.26 -12.38 -29.80
N TRP A 103 -21.09 -12.67 -29.23
CA TRP A 103 -20.85 -12.62 -27.77
C TRP A 103 -21.02 -11.23 -27.16
N LEU A 104 -20.92 -10.18 -27.98
CA LEU A 104 -21.18 -8.80 -27.61
C LEU A 104 -22.28 -8.25 -28.51
N ASP A 105 -23.54 -8.52 -28.18
CA ASP A 105 -24.68 -7.83 -28.79
C ASP A 105 -24.99 -6.51 -28.05
N GLY A 106 -25.80 -5.63 -28.64
CA GLY A 106 -26.11 -4.32 -28.06
C GLY A 106 -26.72 -4.41 -26.65
N THR A 107 -27.46 -5.49 -26.38
CA THR A 107 -28.02 -5.80 -25.05
C THR A 107 -26.94 -6.22 -24.04
N THR A 108 -26.00 -7.08 -24.44
CA THR A 108 -24.86 -7.51 -23.64
C THR A 108 -23.93 -6.33 -23.35
N GLY A 109 -23.71 -5.47 -24.35
CA GLY A 109 -22.96 -4.21 -24.21
C GLY A 109 -23.61 -3.25 -23.21
N ALA A 110 -24.94 -3.12 -23.22
CA ALA A 110 -25.66 -2.31 -22.24
C ALA A 110 -25.51 -2.85 -20.81
N TYR A 111 -25.66 -4.17 -20.61
CA TYR A 111 -25.45 -4.79 -19.30
C TYR A 111 -24.01 -4.65 -18.81
N LEU A 112 -23.01 -4.85 -19.69
CA LEU A 112 -21.60 -4.59 -19.38
C LEU A 112 -21.37 -3.13 -18.98
N GLY A 113 -21.96 -2.18 -19.71
CA GLY A 113 -21.88 -0.75 -19.39
C GLY A 113 -22.44 -0.43 -18.00
N VAL A 114 -23.59 -1.02 -17.64
CA VAL A 114 -24.18 -0.86 -16.30
C VAL A 114 -23.29 -1.47 -15.21
N VAL A 115 -22.78 -2.68 -15.42
CA VAL A 115 -21.88 -3.36 -14.46
C VAL A 115 -20.58 -2.57 -14.28
N LEU A 116 -20.00 -2.06 -15.37
CA LEU A 116 -18.81 -1.21 -15.32
C LEU A 116 -19.10 0.11 -14.59
N GLY A 117 -20.23 0.76 -14.88
CA GLY A 117 -20.67 1.96 -14.17
C GLY A 117 -20.84 1.71 -12.67
N LEU A 118 -21.46 0.59 -12.30
CA LEU A 118 -21.62 0.18 -10.91
C LEU A 118 -20.28 -0.08 -10.22
N LEU A 119 -19.36 -0.78 -10.89
CA LEU A 119 -18.01 -1.01 -10.40
C LEU A 119 -17.27 0.31 -10.16
N LEU A 120 -17.39 1.27 -11.08
CA LEU A 120 -16.79 2.59 -10.94
C LEU A 120 -17.40 3.37 -9.76
N VAL A 121 -18.72 3.41 -9.63
CA VAL A 121 -19.39 4.14 -8.54
C VAL A 121 -19.09 3.52 -7.17
N VAL A 122 -19.28 2.20 -7.04
CA VAL A 122 -19.02 1.48 -5.78
C VAL A 122 -17.53 1.57 -5.43
N GLY A 123 -16.64 1.40 -6.41
CA GLY A 123 -15.19 1.53 -6.21
C GLY A 123 -14.79 2.94 -5.76
N LEU A 124 -15.40 3.98 -6.33
CA LEU A 124 -15.15 5.36 -5.92
C LEU A 124 -15.57 5.61 -4.47
N VAL A 125 -16.76 5.17 -4.09
CA VAL A 125 -17.31 5.35 -2.73
C VAL A 125 -16.58 4.51 -1.69
N TYR A 126 -16.17 3.29 -2.04
CA TYR A 126 -15.52 2.36 -1.12
C TYR A 126 -14.00 2.57 -1.02
N GLU A 127 -13.32 2.88 -2.12
CA GLU A 127 -11.86 3.02 -2.14
C GLU A 127 -11.40 4.48 -2.16
N ALA A 128 -11.87 5.29 -3.11
CA ALA A 128 -11.33 6.63 -3.32
C ALA A 128 -11.72 7.58 -2.18
N PHE A 129 -12.99 7.58 -1.77
CA PHE A 129 -13.47 8.45 -0.71
C PHE A 129 -12.82 8.14 0.65
N PRO A 130 -12.74 6.88 1.14
CA PRO A 130 -12.11 6.61 2.43
C PRO A 130 -10.61 6.79 2.40
N THR A 131 -9.96 6.58 1.26
CA THR A 131 -8.54 6.87 1.08
C THR A 131 -8.28 8.38 1.14
N ALA A 132 -9.15 9.22 0.56
CA ALA A 132 -9.02 10.67 0.66
C ALA A 132 -9.27 11.20 2.09
N LYS A 133 -10.27 10.65 2.79
CA LYS A 133 -10.69 11.17 4.11
C LYS A 133 -9.88 10.61 5.28
N TRP A 134 -9.45 9.35 5.21
CA TRP A 134 -8.77 8.66 6.32
C TRP A 134 -7.43 8.05 5.93
N GLY A 135 -7.01 8.15 4.67
CA GLY A 135 -5.80 7.49 4.17
C GLY A 135 -5.91 5.96 4.14
N ALA A 136 -7.07 5.37 4.42
CA ALA A 136 -7.20 3.91 4.50
C ALA A 136 -8.61 3.43 4.18
N THR A 137 -8.68 2.36 3.37
CA THR A 137 -9.87 1.54 3.14
C THR A 137 -10.08 0.57 4.31
N LEU A 138 -11.22 -0.12 4.37
CA LEU A 138 -11.51 -1.04 5.48
C LEU A 138 -10.49 -2.19 5.54
N GLY A 139 -10.16 -2.82 4.42
CA GLY A 139 -9.15 -3.89 4.40
C GLY A 139 -7.77 -3.39 4.82
N LYS A 140 -7.41 -2.17 4.41
CA LYS A 140 -6.17 -1.52 4.84
C LYS A 140 -6.15 -1.21 6.34
N LYS A 141 -7.27 -0.77 6.91
CA LYS A 141 -7.41 -0.56 8.36
C LYS A 141 -7.20 -1.88 9.12
N VAL A 142 -7.81 -2.97 8.67
CA VAL A 142 -7.66 -4.30 9.28
C VAL A 142 -6.20 -4.80 9.20
N CYS A 143 -5.53 -4.62 8.06
CA CYS A 143 -4.13 -4.99 7.91
C CYS A 143 -3.15 -4.00 8.56
N GLY A 144 -3.64 -2.93 9.18
CA GLY A 144 -2.83 -1.88 9.79
C GLY A 144 -1.90 -1.18 8.80
N VAL A 145 -2.40 -0.86 7.60
CA VAL A 145 -1.66 -0.09 6.59
C VAL A 145 -2.42 1.18 6.24
N ARG A 146 -1.69 2.26 5.93
CA ARG A 146 -2.26 3.55 5.52
C ARG A 146 -1.55 4.07 4.29
N VAL A 147 -2.29 4.78 3.45
CA VAL A 147 -1.79 5.55 2.32
C VAL A 147 -1.39 6.93 2.83
N LEU A 148 -0.19 7.33 2.47
CA LEU A 148 0.37 8.65 2.77
C LEU A 148 0.83 9.32 1.49
N ASP A 149 0.71 10.63 1.46
CA ASP A 149 1.36 11.46 0.45
C ASP A 149 2.88 11.50 0.69
N ILE A 150 3.67 11.55 -0.39
CA ILE A 150 5.14 11.52 -0.28
C ILE A 150 5.75 12.86 0.15
N GLU A 151 5.05 13.97 -0.08
CA GLU A 151 5.54 15.32 0.26
C GLU A 151 5.14 15.69 1.69
N GLY A 152 3.86 15.54 2.01
CA GLY A 152 3.32 15.94 3.31
C GLY A 152 3.33 14.86 4.39
N HIS A 153 3.56 13.58 4.04
CA HIS A 153 3.37 12.43 4.94
C HIS A 153 1.98 12.37 5.62
N ASP A 154 1.00 13.06 5.07
CA ASP A 154 -0.37 13.15 5.56
C ASP A 154 -1.34 12.41 4.63
N THR A 155 -2.64 12.42 4.96
CA THR A 155 -3.69 11.83 4.14
C THR A 155 -3.67 12.43 2.73
N PRO A 156 -3.76 11.61 1.67
CA PRO A 156 -3.70 12.09 0.31
C PRO A 156 -4.89 12.98 -0.01
N SER A 157 -4.67 14.01 -0.82
CA SER A 157 -5.76 14.84 -1.34
C SER A 157 -6.75 14.01 -2.14
N PHE A 158 -8.01 14.48 -2.24
CA PHE A 158 -9.05 13.78 -3.00
C PHE A 158 -8.64 13.52 -4.45
N GLY A 159 -7.98 14.49 -5.11
CA GLY A 159 -7.49 14.32 -6.48
C GLY A 159 -6.38 13.26 -6.61
N ALA A 160 -5.48 13.17 -5.63
CA ALA A 160 -4.45 12.13 -5.60
C ALA A 160 -5.09 10.74 -5.37
N ALA A 161 -6.03 10.64 -4.44
CA ALA A 161 -6.77 9.40 -4.18
C ALA A 161 -7.60 8.95 -5.40
N LEU A 162 -8.27 9.88 -6.08
CA LEU A 162 -9.05 9.61 -7.29
C LEU A 162 -8.14 9.12 -8.43
N ARG A 163 -7.01 9.79 -8.67
CA ARG A 163 -6.06 9.38 -9.70
C ARG A 163 -5.47 8.00 -9.40
N ARG A 164 -5.10 7.73 -8.15
CA ARG A 164 -4.66 6.42 -7.69
C ARG A 164 -5.70 5.34 -8.01
N TRP A 165 -6.96 5.63 -7.72
CA TRP A 165 -8.08 4.73 -7.98
C TRP A 165 -8.32 4.52 -9.48
N LEU A 166 -8.34 5.58 -10.29
CA LEU A 166 -8.52 5.48 -11.74
C LEU A 166 -7.42 4.65 -12.41
N VAL A 167 -6.16 4.95 -12.12
CA VAL A 167 -5.01 4.22 -12.67
C VAL A 167 -5.11 2.74 -12.27
N TYR A 168 -5.51 2.46 -11.04
CA TYR A 168 -5.71 1.08 -10.59
C TYR A 168 -6.87 0.38 -11.30
N SER A 169 -8.05 1.01 -11.41
CA SER A 169 -9.21 0.45 -12.10
C SER A 169 -8.90 0.15 -13.57
N VAL A 170 -8.21 1.06 -14.26
CA VAL A 170 -7.79 0.85 -15.66
C VAL A 170 -6.82 -0.32 -15.78
N LEU A 171 -5.82 -0.40 -14.90
CA LEU A 171 -4.87 -1.52 -14.90
C LEU A 171 -5.54 -2.85 -14.55
N GLY A 172 -6.54 -2.84 -13.67
CA GLY A 172 -7.36 -4.01 -13.33
C GLY A 172 -8.20 -4.49 -14.51
N LEU A 173 -8.89 -3.57 -15.20
CA LEU A 173 -9.71 -3.88 -16.39
C LEU A 173 -8.87 -4.44 -17.53
N LEU A 174 -7.64 -3.95 -17.71
CA LEU A 174 -6.72 -4.45 -18.73
C LEU A 174 -6.00 -5.75 -18.33
N VAL A 175 -6.27 -6.30 -17.14
CA VAL A 175 -5.57 -7.49 -16.58
C VAL A 175 -4.04 -7.27 -16.42
N ILE A 176 -3.58 -6.02 -16.54
CA ILE A 176 -2.19 -5.59 -16.32
C ILE A 176 -1.90 -5.39 -14.83
N GLY A 177 -2.90 -5.60 -13.96
CA GLY A 177 -2.78 -5.49 -12.50
C GLY A 177 -1.62 -6.28 -11.89
N VAL A 178 -1.27 -7.44 -12.48
CA VAL A 178 -0.12 -8.25 -12.04
C VAL A 178 1.21 -7.51 -12.26
N LEU A 179 1.41 -6.89 -13.43
CA LEU A 179 2.62 -6.10 -13.70
C LEU A 179 2.73 -4.90 -12.76
N ASN A 180 1.60 -4.27 -12.43
CA ASN A 180 1.54 -3.18 -11.47
C ASN A 180 1.97 -3.61 -10.06
N VAL A 181 1.60 -4.81 -9.61
CA VAL A 181 2.06 -5.37 -8.32
C VAL A 181 3.51 -5.82 -8.41
N LEU A 182 3.93 -6.44 -9.52
CA LEU A 182 5.32 -6.87 -9.70
C LEU A 182 6.30 -5.71 -9.66
N TRP A 183 5.91 -4.55 -10.19
CA TRP A 183 6.72 -3.33 -10.11
C TRP A 183 7.04 -2.90 -8.66
N CYS A 184 6.11 -3.12 -7.72
CA CYS A 184 6.35 -2.85 -6.31
C CYS A 184 7.49 -3.69 -5.68
N LEU A 185 7.90 -4.80 -6.31
CA LEU A 185 9.04 -5.60 -5.83
C LEU A 185 10.38 -4.92 -6.18
N PHE A 186 10.45 -4.28 -7.35
CA PHE A 186 11.66 -3.67 -7.89
C PHE A 186 11.85 -2.22 -7.43
N ASP A 187 10.77 -1.49 -7.17
CA ASP A 187 10.84 -0.09 -6.74
C ASP A 187 11.39 0.02 -5.30
N ARG A 188 12.58 0.62 -5.15
CA ARG A 188 13.24 0.89 -3.85
C ARG A 188 13.63 2.37 -3.82
N PRO A 189 13.53 3.06 -2.66
CA PRO A 189 13.28 2.52 -1.32
C PRO A 189 11.79 2.42 -0.91
N TRP A 190 10.88 3.13 -1.59
CA TRP A 190 9.49 3.32 -1.16
C TRP A 190 8.49 2.23 -1.61
N ARG A 191 8.90 1.32 -2.51
CA ARG A 191 8.07 0.20 -3.02
C ARG A 191 6.75 0.67 -3.63
N GLN A 192 6.79 1.72 -4.44
CA GLN A 192 5.60 2.26 -5.10
C GLN A 192 5.23 1.40 -6.31
N CYS A 193 3.94 1.14 -6.47
CA CYS A 193 3.40 0.54 -7.69
C CYS A 193 3.08 1.67 -8.68
N TRP A 194 2.77 1.36 -9.95
CA TRP A 194 2.47 2.39 -10.95
C TRP A 194 1.31 3.31 -10.54
N HIS A 195 0.25 2.75 -9.93
CA HIS A 195 -0.86 3.54 -9.38
C HIS A 195 -0.46 4.46 -8.22
N ASP A 196 0.50 4.05 -7.41
CA ASP A 196 1.02 4.82 -6.28
C ASP A 196 1.91 5.98 -6.76
N LYS A 197 2.74 5.70 -7.77
CA LYS A 197 3.63 6.66 -8.41
C LYS A 197 2.86 7.76 -9.16
N ALA A 198 1.79 7.39 -9.88
CA ALA A 198 0.94 8.36 -10.58
C ALA A 198 0.27 9.36 -9.62
N ALA A 199 -0.04 8.90 -8.40
CA ALA A 199 -0.67 9.70 -7.36
C ALA A 199 0.33 10.37 -6.39
N ARG A 200 1.65 10.15 -6.55
CA ARG A 200 2.69 10.56 -5.60
C ARG A 200 2.43 10.08 -4.16
N THR A 201 1.85 8.88 -4.02
CA THR A 201 1.53 8.29 -2.70
C THR A 201 2.39 7.07 -2.43
N PHE A 202 2.54 6.72 -1.15
CA PHE A 202 3.11 5.44 -0.74
C PHE A 202 2.26 4.79 0.36
N VAL A 203 2.50 3.51 0.63
CA VAL A 203 1.76 2.77 1.67
C VAL A 203 2.68 2.52 2.85
N ALA A 204 2.33 3.08 4.00
CA ALA A 204 3.04 2.94 5.25
C ALA A 204 2.38 1.92 6.18
N GLY A 205 3.19 1.25 6.99
CA GLY A 205 2.70 0.45 8.11
C GLY A 205 2.18 1.36 9.24
N ARG A 206 1.08 0.94 9.87
CA ARG A 206 0.63 1.48 11.15
C ARG A 206 1.24 0.58 12.24
N GLY A 207 2.44 0.93 12.69
CA GLY A 207 3.24 0.15 13.65
C GLY A 207 4.61 -0.24 13.10
#